data_AF-A0A1I4BU59-F1
#
_entry.id   AF-A0A1I4BU59-F1
#
_cell.length_a   1.000
_cell.length_b   1.000
_cell.length_c   1.000
_cell.angle_alpha   90.00
_cell.angle_beta   90.00
_cell.angle_gamma   90.00
#
_symmetry.space_group_name_H-M   'P 1'
#
loop_
_entity.id
_entity.type
_entity.pdbx_description
1 polymer ?
#
loop_
_entity_poly.entity_id
_entity_poly.type
_entity_poly.pdbx_seq_one_letter_code
_entity_poly.pdbx_strand_id
1 'polypeptide(L)'
;MTSHSRRAGGGTLFTEPVLVVHQNATPAGSGVFDQEGRPLGAVVEVGRTVFRKVLRWFSGDGQYHVRDSGGSVVLKVLRHARTRFLVTRADGSPIGEILPESDGFTLAANGAPLGRLRAEPGQTRRFTISDATGAEVARGGLAADNYVVEVPGHLSDPLASLVVAAALTVDTALNT
;
A
#
# COMPACT_ATOMS: atom_id res chain seq x y z
N MET A 1 -34.11 -15.93 8.81
CA MET A 1 -32.69 -16.34 8.78
C MET A 1 -32.01 -15.55 7.68
N THR A 2 -31.33 -14.45 8.01
CA THR A 2 -30.65 -13.58 7.05
C THR A 2 -29.31 -14.19 6.66
N SER A 3 -29.23 -14.72 5.43
CA SER A 3 -27.99 -15.17 4.82
C SER A 3 -27.07 -13.98 4.63
N HIS A 4 -26.11 -13.79 5.54
CA HIS A 4 -24.95 -12.95 5.26
C HIS A 4 -24.17 -13.66 4.16
N SER A 5 -24.30 -13.16 2.92
CA SER A 5 -23.40 -13.55 1.83
C SER A 5 -21.99 -13.17 2.28
N ARG A 6 -21.25 -14.15 2.81
CA ARG A 6 -19.81 -13.99 3.04
C ARG A 6 -19.22 -13.69 1.67
N ARG A 7 -18.72 -12.47 1.46
CA ARG A 7 -17.83 -12.22 0.33
C ARG A 7 -16.69 -13.21 0.50
N ALA A 8 -16.65 -14.23 -0.35
CA ALA A 8 -15.50 -15.12 -0.40
C ALA A 8 -14.32 -14.25 -0.85
N GLY A 9 -13.37 -14.06 0.07
CA GLY A 9 -12.12 -13.36 -0.20
C GLY A 9 -11.38 -13.99 -1.37
N GLY A 10 -10.73 -13.16 -2.18
CA GLY A 10 -9.96 -13.64 -3.33
C GLY A 10 -8.61 -14.26 -2.96
N GLY A 11 -8.18 -14.16 -1.70
CA GLY A 11 -7.01 -14.87 -1.18
C GLY A 11 -5.67 -14.30 -1.61
N THR A 12 -5.65 -13.09 -2.18
CA THR A 12 -4.42 -12.37 -2.57
C THR A 12 -4.51 -10.90 -2.20
N LEU A 13 -3.35 -10.22 -2.16
CA LEU A 13 -3.26 -8.77 -1.91
C LEU A 13 -4.10 -7.90 -2.87
N PHE A 14 -4.49 -8.42 -4.04
CA PHE A 14 -5.20 -7.67 -5.09
C PHE A 14 -6.68 -8.03 -5.22
N THR A 15 -7.11 -9.10 -4.54
CA THR A 15 -8.47 -9.65 -4.68
C THR A 15 -9.18 -9.77 -3.34
N GLU A 16 -8.45 -9.65 -2.24
CA GLU A 16 -9.04 -9.62 -0.91
C GLU A 16 -9.68 -8.24 -0.65
N PRO A 17 -10.96 -8.19 -0.23
CA PRO A 17 -11.64 -6.93 0.04
C PRO A 17 -11.14 -6.23 1.30
N VAL A 18 -10.43 -6.93 2.19
CA VAL A 18 -9.90 -6.37 3.44
C VAL A 18 -8.47 -6.86 3.64
N LEU A 19 -7.54 -5.92 3.71
CA LEU A 19 -6.14 -6.16 4.06
C LEU A 19 -5.90 -5.66 5.48
N VAL A 20 -5.53 -6.56 6.38
CA VAL A 20 -5.17 -6.25 7.76
C VAL A 20 -3.65 -6.25 7.86
N VAL A 21 -3.06 -5.08 8.12
CA VAL A 21 -1.62 -4.89 8.22
C VAL A 21 -1.20 -4.90 9.70
N HIS A 22 -0.41 -5.91 10.06
CA HIS A 22 0.18 -6.04 11.39
C HIS A 22 1.61 -5.53 11.37
N GLN A 23 1.83 -4.41 12.06
CA GLN A 23 3.16 -3.85 12.25
C GLN A 23 3.98 -4.81 13.15
N ASN A 24 5.23 -5.10 12.77
CA ASN A 24 6.14 -6.02 13.47
C ASN A 24 5.79 -7.51 13.43
N ALA A 25 4.89 -7.96 12.53
CA ALA A 25 4.68 -9.39 12.31
C ALA A 25 5.92 -10.11 11.75
N THR A 26 6.90 -9.38 11.21
CA THR A 26 8.18 -9.95 10.76
C THR A 26 9.39 -9.10 11.22
N PRO A 27 10.59 -9.69 11.37
CA PRO A 27 11.81 -8.96 11.73
C PRO A 27 12.26 -7.91 10.69
N ALA A 28 11.69 -7.92 9.48
CA ALA A 28 12.10 -7.09 8.36
C ALA A 28 11.00 -6.14 7.85
N GLY A 29 9.79 -6.18 8.42
CA GLY A 29 8.66 -5.37 7.96
C GLY A 29 7.30 -5.82 8.49
N SER A 30 6.23 -5.44 7.79
CA SER A 30 4.83 -5.66 8.19
C SER A 30 4.24 -6.88 7.50
N GLY A 31 3.44 -7.67 8.22
CA GLY A 31 2.66 -8.77 7.64
C GLY A 31 1.29 -8.29 7.19
N VAL A 32 0.78 -8.84 6.08
CA VAL A 32 -0.55 -8.52 5.55
C VAL A 32 -1.41 -9.77 5.59
N PHE A 33 -2.60 -9.65 6.16
CA PHE A 33 -3.54 -10.74 6.42
C PHE A 33 -4.93 -10.40 5.89
N ASP A 34 -5.78 -11.40 5.69
CA ASP A 34 -7.22 -11.17 5.51
C ASP A 34 -7.91 -10.91 6.86
N GLN A 35 -9.20 -10.61 6.81
CA GLN A 35 -10.01 -10.36 8.00
C GLN A 35 -10.15 -11.59 8.92
N GLU A 36 -9.91 -12.80 8.41
CA GLU A 36 -9.87 -14.05 9.18
C GLU A 36 -8.47 -14.38 9.74
N GLY A 37 -7.48 -13.53 9.50
CA GLY A 37 -6.10 -13.70 9.97
C GLY A 37 -5.23 -14.64 9.12
N ARG A 38 -5.64 -14.97 7.90
CA ARG A 38 -4.81 -15.79 6.99
C ARG A 38 -3.78 -14.90 6.30
N PRO A 39 -2.52 -15.36 6.15
CA PRO A 39 -1.47 -14.55 5.54
C PRO A 39 -1.71 -14.37 4.04
N LEU A 40 -1.72 -13.12 3.60
CA LEU A 40 -1.83 -12.73 2.18
C LEU A 40 -0.47 -12.31 1.60
N GLY A 41 0.43 -11.83 2.46
CA GLY A 41 1.73 -11.34 2.04
C GLY A 41 2.46 -10.53 3.10
N ALA A 42 3.46 -9.77 2.66
CA ALA A 42 4.24 -8.91 3.54
C ALA A 42 4.81 -7.70 2.79
N VAL A 43 5.10 -6.64 3.54
CA VAL A 43 5.85 -5.46 3.07
C VAL A 43 7.20 -5.47 3.76
N VAL A 44 8.28 -5.49 3.00
CA VAL A 44 9.64 -5.47 3.55
C VAL A 44 10.44 -4.30 3.03
N GLU A 45 11.19 -3.65 3.91
CA GLU A 45 12.11 -2.58 3.52
C GLU A 45 13.47 -3.19 3.10
N VAL A 46 13.91 -2.85 1.90
CA VAL A 46 15.17 -3.31 1.33
C VAL A 46 16.32 -2.50 1.94
N GLY A 47 17.36 -3.19 2.40
CA GLY A 47 18.56 -2.53 2.94
C GLY A 47 18.53 -2.22 4.44
N ARG A 48 17.61 -2.85 5.21
CA ARG A 48 17.58 -2.80 6.69
C ARG A 48 18.78 -3.46 7.39
N THR A 49 19.74 -4.03 6.66
CA THR A 49 20.97 -4.59 7.21
C THR A 49 21.97 -3.50 7.60
N VAL A 50 22.38 -3.54 8.87
CA VAL A 50 23.16 -2.64 9.74
C VAL A 50 24.36 -1.87 9.12
N PHE A 51 24.81 -2.12 7.89
CA PHE A 51 26.08 -1.60 7.36
C PHE A 51 26.01 -0.40 6.39
N ARG A 52 24.84 0.24 6.20
CA ARG A 52 24.73 1.47 5.37
C ARG A 52 23.94 2.60 6.02
N LYS A 53 24.17 2.84 7.31
CA LYS A 53 23.42 3.83 8.11
C LYS A 53 23.84 5.30 7.87
N VAL A 54 24.90 5.59 7.12
CA VAL A 54 25.51 6.93 7.08
C VAL A 54 25.10 7.78 5.87
N LEU A 55 24.56 7.19 4.79
CA LEU A 55 24.17 7.94 3.57
C LEU A 55 22.66 8.20 3.45
N ARG A 56 21.81 7.39 4.09
CA ARG A 56 20.35 7.48 3.97
C ARG A 56 19.74 8.68 4.70
N TRP A 57 20.44 9.22 5.70
CA TRP A 57 19.95 10.34 6.50
C TRP A 57 19.86 11.67 5.73
N PHE A 58 20.58 11.80 4.60
CA PHE A 58 20.57 13.02 3.80
C PHE A 58 19.67 12.97 2.56
N SER A 59 19.40 11.78 1.97
CA SER A 59 18.70 11.70 0.68
C SER A 59 17.18 11.54 0.77
N GLY A 60 16.64 10.96 1.86
CA GLY A 60 15.19 10.70 1.97
C GLY A 60 14.67 9.61 1.00
N ASP A 61 15.56 8.81 0.45
CA ASP A 61 15.25 7.69 -0.44
C ASP A 61 15.08 6.38 0.37
N GLY A 62 14.22 5.50 -0.11
CA GLY A 62 13.95 4.20 0.49
C GLY A 62 13.36 3.22 -0.52
N GLN A 63 13.49 1.92 -0.28
CA GLN A 63 12.94 0.91 -1.19
C GLN A 63 12.18 -0.15 -0.41
N TYR A 64 10.97 -0.47 -0.86
CA TYR A 64 10.09 -1.45 -0.26
C TYR A 64 9.74 -2.51 -1.30
N HIS A 65 9.66 -3.77 -0.87
CA HIS A 65 9.10 -4.87 -1.65
C HIS A 65 7.79 -5.31 -1.02
N VAL A 66 6.73 -5.31 -1.82
CA VAL A 66 5.49 -5.99 -1.47
C VAL A 66 5.60 -7.42 -1.99
N ARG A 67 5.39 -8.38 -1.10
CA ARG A 67 5.51 -9.82 -1.37
C ARG A 67 4.18 -10.50 -1.17
N ASP A 68 3.87 -11.48 -2.02
CA ASP A 68 2.73 -12.37 -1.82
C ASP A 68 2.96 -13.36 -0.65
N SER A 69 1.95 -14.19 -0.39
CA SER A 69 1.99 -15.22 0.66
C SER A 69 3.05 -16.29 0.42
N GLY A 70 3.49 -16.48 -0.83
CA GLY A 70 4.63 -17.35 -1.19
C GLY A 70 6.00 -16.68 -1.00
N GLY A 71 6.04 -15.38 -0.67
CA GLY A 71 7.26 -14.60 -0.50
C GLY A 71 7.83 -14.02 -1.80
N SER A 72 7.14 -14.21 -2.93
CA SER A 72 7.57 -13.63 -4.21
C SER A 72 7.27 -12.14 -4.23
N VAL A 73 8.21 -11.33 -4.73
CA VAL A 73 8.00 -9.88 -4.88
C VAL A 73 6.97 -9.65 -5.98
N VAL A 74 5.87 -8.97 -5.66
CA VAL A 74 4.82 -8.59 -6.62
C VAL A 74 4.94 -7.12 -7.03
N LEU A 75 5.33 -6.24 -6.10
CA LEU A 75 5.59 -4.82 -6.36
C LEU A 75 6.90 -4.38 -5.72
N LYS A 76 7.58 -3.47 -6.40
CA LYS A 76 8.69 -2.70 -5.86
C LYS A 76 8.26 -1.25 -5.77
N VAL A 77 8.48 -0.64 -4.60
CA VAL A 77 8.18 0.78 -4.35
C VAL A 77 9.49 1.48 -4.00
N LEU A 78 9.88 2.42 -4.84
CA LEU A 78 11.05 3.28 -4.62
C LEU A 78 10.56 4.65 -4.19
N ARG A 79 10.87 5.04 -2.96
CA ARG A 79 10.66 6.39 -2.45
C ARG A 79 11.81 7.28 -2.92
N HIS A 80 11.45 8.36 -3.60
CA HIS A 80 12.34 9.44 -4.01
C HIS A 80 11.97 10.74 -3.31
N ALA A 81 12.98 11.50 -2.88
CA ALA A 81 12.81 12.86 -2.36
C ALA A 81 11.73 13.00 -1.27
N ARG A 82 11.73 12.07 -0.28
CA ARG A 82 10.77 11.95 0.84
C ARG A 82 9.29 11.74 0.49
N THR A 83 8.78 12.20 -0.65
CA THR A 83 7.33 12.31 -0.89
C THR A 83 6.87 11.76 -2.24
N ARG A 84 7.78 11.44 -3.16
CA ARG A 84 7.46 10.78 -4.44
C ARG A 84 7.74 9.29 -4.34
N PHE A 85 6.87 8.47 -4.90
CA PHE A 85 7.09 7.02 -4.95
C PHE A 85 6.93 6.52 -6.38
N LEU A 86 7.91 5.74 -6.85
CA LEU A 86 7.86 5.01 -8.11
C LEU A 86 7.47 3.56 -7.82
N VAL A 87 6.45 3.07 -8.53
CA VAL A 87 5.92 1.71 -8.40
C VAL A 87 6.25 0.92 -9.65
N THR A 88 6.90 -0.23 -9.47
CA THR A 88 7.27 -1.13 -10.56
C THR A 88 6.87 -2.57 -10.26
N ARG A 89 6.75 -3.38 -11.31
CA ARG A 89 6.59 -4.83 -11.21
C ARG A 89 7.88 -5.50 -10.70
N ALA A 90 7.77 -6.78 -10.39
CA ALA A 90 8.91 -7.61 -9.97
C ALA A 90 10.09 -7.57 -10.96
N ASP A 91 9.82 -7.56 -12.26
CA ASP A 91 10.80 -7.48 -13.36
C ASP A 91 11.41 -6.07 -13.56
N GLY A 92 10.90 -5.06 -12.85
CA GLY A 92 11.32 -3.67 -12.97
C GLY A 92 10.51 -2.84 -13.98
N SER A 93 9.55 -3.44 -14.69
CA SER A 93 8.66 -2.73 -15.59
C SER A 93 7.85 -1.68 -14.83
N PRO A 94 7.80 -0.41 -15.30
CA PRO A 94 7.07 0.64 -14.61
C PRO A 94 5.57 0.36 -14.58
N ILE A 95 4.93 0.67 -13.46
CA ILE A 95 3.47 0.65 -13.30
C ILE A 95 2.96 2.08 -13.23
N GLY A 96 3.57 2.90 -12.37
CA GLY A 96 3.16 4.28 -12.16
C GLY A 96 3.86 4.91 -10.97
N GLU A 97 3.32 6.02 -10.52
CA GLU A 97 3.89 6.87 -9.48
C GLU A 97 2.82 7.32 -8.49
N ILE A 98 3.25 7.56 -7.26
CA ILE A 98 2.48 8.22 -6.20
C ILE A 98 3.15 9.56 -5.96
N LEU A 99 2.46 10.62 -6.35
CA LEU A 99 2.97 11.99 -6.36
C LEU A 99 2.34 12.79 -5.22
N PRO A 100 3.11 13.62 -4.50
CA PRO A 100 2.55 14.45 -3.44
C PRO A 100 1.62 15.53 -4.00
N GLU A 101 0.55 15.82 -3.27
CA GLU A 101 -0.34 16.95 -3.47
C GLU A 101 -0.55 17.71 -2.16
N SER A 102 -1.20 18.88 -2.21
CA SER A 102 -1.46 19.74 -1.06
C SER A 102 -2.18 19.06 0.10
N ASP A 103 -3.08 18.13 -0.20
CA ASP A 103 -4.02 17.48 0.71
C ASP A 103 -3.94 15.93 0.63
N GLY A 104 -2.85 15.40 0.08
CA GLY A 104 -2.61 13.97 -0.01
C GLY A 104 -1.66 13.59 -1.13
N PHE A 105 -2.06 12.63 -1.95
CA PHE A 105 -1.27 12.13 -3.07
C PHE A 105 -2.13 11.86 -4.30
N THR A 106 -1.54 12.01 -5.48
CA THR A 106 -2.11 11.54 -6.75
C THR A 106 -1.45 10.24 -7.17
N LEU A 107 -2.28 9.28 -7.58
CA LEU A 107 -1.89 8.01 -8.18
C LEU A 107 -1.87 8.23 -9.69
N ALA A 108 -0.71 8.11 -10.33
CA ALA A 108 -0.56 8.38 -11.77
C ALA A 108 0.13 7.23 -12.49
N ALA A 109 -0.24 6.99 -13.75
CA ALA A 109 0.48 6.07 -14.63
C ALA A 109 0.66 6.74 -15.99
N ASN A 110 1.85 6.61 -16.60
CA ASN A 110 2.18 7.25 -17.88
C ASN A 110 1.88 8.77 -17.90
N GLY A 111 2.04 9.43 -16.76
CA GLY A 111 1.75 10.87 -16.60
C GLY A 111 0.26 11.23 -16.45
N ALA A 112 -0.66 10.26 -16.54
CA ALA A 112 -2.09 10.50 -16.36
C ALA A 112 -2.53 10.18 -14.92
N PRO A 113 -3.30 11.06 -14.25
CA PRO A 113 -3.87 10.77 -12.94
C PRO A 113 -4.96 9.69 -13.06
N LEU A 114 -4.86 8.66 -12.24
CA LEU A 114 -5.79 7.52 -12.18
C LEU A 114 -6.61 7.49 -10.90
N GLY A 115 -6.17 8.22 -9.87
CA GLY A 115 -6.82 8.27 -8.59
C GLY A 115 -6.11 9.20 -7.62
N ARG A 116 -6.70 9.35 -6.43
CA ARG A 116 -6.17 10.23 -5.38
C ARG A 116 -6.28 9.55 -4.02
N LEU A 117 -5.23 9.66 -3.23
CA LEU A 117 -5.22 9.32 -1.81
C LEU A 117 -5.39 10.61 -1.01
N ARG A 118 -6.37 10.65 -0.11
CA ARG A 118 -6.65 11.81 0.75
C ARG A 118 -6.72 11.38 2.20
N ALA A 119 -6.18 12.20 3.09
CA ALA A 119 -6.41 12.04 4.53
C ALA A 119 -7.84 12.51 4.87
N GLU A 120 -8.52 11.78 5.74
CA GLU A 120 -9.86 12.16 6.19
C GLU A 120 -9.78 13.35 7.16
N PRO A 121 -10.48 14.47 6.89
CA PRO A 121 -10.46 15.64 7.77
C PRO A 121 -10.87 15.30 9.20
N GLY A 122 -10.04 15.68 10.17
CA GLY A 122 -10.31 15.44 11.60
C GLY A 122 -10.00 14.02 12.09
N GLN A 123 -9.48 13.13 11.23
CA GLN A 123 -9.04 11.78 11.62
C GLN A 123 -7.62 11.50 11.11
N THR A 124 -6.62 11.80 11.94
CA THR A 124 -5.18 11.73 11.64
C THR A 124 -4.65 10.35 11.20
N ARG A 125 -5.49 9.31 11.21
CA ARG A 125 -5.13 7.93 10.85
C ARG A 125 -6.17 7.28 9.94
N ARG A 126 -6.97 8.05 9.21
CA ARG A 126 -7.87 7.54 8.18
C ARG A 126 -7.61 8.21 6.84
N PHE A 127 -7.79 7.45 5.78
CA PHE A 127 -7.63 7.92 4.43
C PHE A 127 -8.63 7.23 3.51
N THR A 128 -8.91 7.89 2.40
CA THR A 128 -9.67 7.36 1.28
C THR A 128 -8.83 7.40 0.02
N ILE A 129 -9.09 6.46 -0.88
CA ILE A 129 -8.56 6.44 -2.23
C ILE A 129 -9.72 6.44 -3.21
N SER A 130 -9.74 7.41 -4.11
CA SER A 130 -10.70 7.49 -5.21
C SER A 130 -10.05 7.22 -6.56
N ASP A 131 -10.85 6.78 -7.53
CA ASP A 131 -10.43 6.68 -8.94
C ASP A 131 -10.50 8.05 -9.66
N ALA A 132 -10.18 8.06 -10.96
CA ALA A 132 -10.20 9.25 -11.80
C ALA A 132 -11.60 9.88 -11.95
N THR A 133 -12.67 9.15 -11.70
CA THR A 133 -14.05 9.65 -11.71
C THR A 133 -14.47 10.26 -10.36
N GLY A 134 -13.66 10.08 -9.32
CA GLY A 134 -13.94 10.50 -7.95
C GLY A 134 -14.68 9.45 -7.13
N ALA A 135 -14.93 8.25 -7.67
CA ALA A 135 -15.54 7.16 -6.92
C ALA A 135 -14.54 6.58 -5.91
N GLU A 136 -14.96 6.37 -4.66
CA GLU A 136 -14.15 5.70 -3.65
C GLU A 136 -13.90 4.25 -4.05
N VAL A 137 -12.63 3.87 -4.17
CA VAL A 137 -12.19 2.52 -4.53
C VAL A 137 -11.50 1.80 -3.39
N ALA A 138 -10.96 2.54 -2.44
CA ALA A 138 -10.42 1.99 -1.21
C ALA A 138 -10.50 3.00 -0.07
N ARG A 139 -10.42 2.50 1.15
CA ARG A 139 -10.23 3.31 2.35
C ARG A 139 -9.34 2.58 3.31
N GLY A 140 -8.77 3.26 4.27
CA GLY A 140 -8.15 2.57 5.37
C GLY A 140 -7.90 3.45 6.57
N GLY A 141 -7.36 2.82 7.59
CA GLY A 141 -6.95 3.51 8.80
C GLY A 141 -6.66 2.57 9.95
N LEU A 142 -6.28 3.18 11.06
CA LEU A 142 -6.01 2.42 12.28
C LEU A 142 -7.32 1.90 12.90
N ALA A 143 -7.37 0.60 13.14
CA ALA A 143 -8.45 -0.09 13.84
C ALA A 143 -7.83 -0.92 14.98
N ALA A 144 -8.10 -0.51 16.23
CA ALA A 144 -7.39 -0.97 17.41
C ALA A 144 -5.87 -0.80 17.25
N ASP A 145 -5.12 -1.89 17.12
CA ASP A 145 -3.66 -1.90 17.00
C ASP A 145 -3.17 -2.21 15.57
N ASN A 146 -4.09 -2.46 14.64
CA ASN A 146 -3.78 -2.85 13.27
C ASN A 146 -4.22 -1.80 12.27
N TYR A 147 -3.49 -1.69 11.16
CA TYR A 147 -3.90 -0.82 10.06
C TYR A 147 -4.73 -1.64 9.08
N VAL A 148 -5.98 -1.24 8.86
CA VAL A 148 -6.93 -1.96 8.01
C VAL A 148 -7.17 -1.17 6.74
N VAL A 149 -7.13 -1.85 5.60
CA VAL A 149 -7.41 -1.28 4.28
C VAL A 149 -8.54 -2.09 3.66
N GLU A 150 -9.62 -1.41 3.29
CA GLU A 150 -10.76 -1.99 2.59
C GLU A 150 -10.65 -1.63 1.10
N VAL A 151 -10.72 -2.64 0.23
CA VAL A 151 -10.74 -2.51 -1.23
C VAL A 151 -11.98 -3.29 -1.74
N PRO A 152 -13.19 -2.72 -1.61
CA PRO A 152 -14.44 -3.48 -1.74
C PRO A 152 -14.74 -4.02 -3.16
N GLY A 153 -14.04 -3.52 -4.18
CA GLY A 153 -14.22 -3.90 -5.58
C GLY A 153 -12.94 -4.46 -6.19
N HIS A 154 -13.10 -5.22 -7.27
CA HIS A 154 -11.96 -5.64 -8.09
C HIS A 154 -11.49 -4.44 -8.92
N LEU A 155 -10.22 -4.08 -8.77
CA LEU A 155 -9.60 -3.01 -9.52
C LEU A 155 -8.76 -3.60 -10.65
N SER A 156 -8.75 -2.94 -11.81
CA SER A 156 -7.85 -3.28 -12.90
C SER A 156 -6.50 -2.59 -12.72
N ASP A 157 -5.44 -3.22 -13.21
CA ASP A 157 -4.16 -2.54 -13.34
C ASP A 157 -4.24 -1.38 -14.35
N PRO A 158 -3.46 -0.30 -14.13
CA PRO A 158 -2.44 -0.15 -13.08
C PRO A 158 -2.99 0.39 -11.74
N LEU A 159 -4.27 0.74 -11.65
CA LEU A 159 -4.85 1.33 -10.43
C LEU A 159 -4.80 0.36 -9.25
N ALA A 160 -5.09 -0.93 -9.46
CA ALA A 160 -4.99 -1.95 -8.40
C ALA A 160 -3.60 -1.96 -7.73
N SER A 161 -2.55 -2.03 -8.55
CA SER A 161 -1.16 -1.99 -8.08
C SER A 161 -0.82 -0.69 -7.35
N LEU A 162 -1.30 0.46 -7.83
CA LEU A 162 -1.04 1.74 -7.19
C LEU A 162 -1.78 1.88 -5.85
N VAL A 163 -3.02 1.41 -5.76
CA VAL A 163 -3.81 1.38 -4.51
C VAL A 163 -3.11 0.51 -3.46
N VAL A 164 -2.73 -0.71 -3.82
CA VAL A 164 -2.02 -1.63 -2.92
C VAL A 164 -0.67 -1.05 -2.50
N ALA A 165 0.11 -0.51 -3.43
CA ALA A 165 1.38 0.13 -3.11
C ALA A 165 1.19 1.31 -2.14
N ALA A 166 0.24 2.20 -2.43
CA ALA A 166 0.00 3.38 -1.61
C ALA A 166 -0.46 3.00 -0.19
N ALA A 167 -1.47 2.14 -0.09
CA ALA A 167 -2.05 1.73 1.18
C ALA A 167 -1.04 1.00 2.08
N LEU A 168 -0.13 0.23 1.49
CA LEU A 168 0.84 -0.59 2.23
C LEU A 168 2.17 0.10 2.54
N THR A 169 2.51 1.20 1.83
CA THR A 169 3.83 1.83 1.96
C THR A 169 3.81 3.30 2.36
N VAL A 170 2.74 4.05 2.06
CA VAL A 170 2.71 5.50 2.34
C VAL A 170 2.71 5.76 3.85
N ASP A 171 1.90 5.06 4.64
CA ASP A 171 1.92 5.21 6.11
C ASP A 171 3.26 4.75 6.71
N THR A 172 3.81 3.63 6.21
CA THR A 172 5.12 3.12 6.65
C THR A 172 6.26 4.06 6.31
N ALA A 173 6.17 4.81 5.19
CA ALA A 173 7.19 5.75 4.74
C ALA A 173 7.07 7.15 5.37
N LEU A 174 5.89 7.52 5.84
CA LEU A 174 5.63 8.82 6.48
C LEU A 174 5.98 8.81 7.98
N ASN A 175 6.02 7.65 8.63
CA ASN A 175 6.23 7.51 10.08
C ASN A 175 7.67 7.10 10.48
N THR A 176 8.67 7.28 9.60
CA THR A 176 10.10 6.94 9.82
C THR A 176 11.03 8.13 9.73
#